data_AF-A0A069P7W8-F1
#
_entry.id   AF-A0A069P7W8-F1
#
_cell.length_a   1.000
_cell.length_b   1.000
_cell.length_c   1.000
_cell.angle_alpha   90.00
_cell.angle_beta   90.00
_cell.angle_gamma   90.00
#
_symmetry.space_group_name_H-M   'P 1'
#
loop_
_entity.id
_entity.type
_entity.pdbx_description
1 polymer ?
#
loop_
_entity_poly.entity_id
_entity_poly.type
_entity_poly.pdbx_seq_one_letter_code
_entity_poly.pdbx_strand_id
1 'polypeptide(L)'
;MIALPSRYLSAAVALLVIGVSAHADCPGYVETDAGSAFNIAAIIKDSGSPQGALDKVRGAVSKINAGGGCAIFANKRACEETLSLARKAIVALQACSATASPKGAARG
;
A
#
# COMPACT_ATOMS: atom_id res chain seq x y z
N MET A 1 -20.89 -59.91 -7.09
CA MET A 1 -19.87 -60.03 -6.03
C MET A 1 -18.50 -59.80 -6.65
N ILE A 2 -17.51 -59.41 -5.83
CA ILE A 2 -16.18 -58.79 -6.13
C ILE A 2 -16.26 -57.26 -5.94
N ALA A 3 -16.32 -56.72 -4.71
CA ALA A 3 -15.28 -56.59 -3.67
C ALA A 3 -14.16 -55.59 -4.05
N LEU A 4 -14.24 -54.38 -3.48
CA LEU A 4 -13.20 -53.35 -3.49
C LEU A 4 -11.93 -53.81 -2.75
N PRO A 5 -10.77 -53.24 -3.11
CA PRO A 5 -9.96 -52.63 -2.05
C PRO A 5 -9.52 -51.19 -2.38
N SER A 6 -9.74 -50.34 -1.37
CA SER A 6 -9.16 -49.03 -1.14
C SER A 6 -7.65 -49.02 -1.29
N ARG A 7 -7.08 -48.08 -2.08
CA ARG A 7 -5.84 -47.33 -1.79
C ARG A 7 -5.86 -45.97 -2.51
N TYR A 8 -6.05 -44.93 -1.72
CA TYR A 8 -5.86 -43.51 -2.02
C TYR A 8 -4.56 -43.22 -2.80
N LEU A 9 -4.60 -42.41 -3.86
CA LEU A 9 -3.48 -41.51 -4.19
C LEU A 9 -3.89 -40.37 -5.14
N SER A 10 -3.97 -39.17 -4.56
CA SER A 10 -3.51 -37.90 -5.14
C SER A 10 -4.08 -37.43 -6.48
N ALA A 11 -5.20 -36.70 -6.40
CA ALA A 11 -5.43 -35.56 -7.28
C ALA A 11 -5.39 -34.28 -6.44
N ALA A 12 -4.20 -33.89 -6.00
CA ALA A 12 -3.99 -32.58 -5.39
C ALA A 12 -4.06 -31.54 -6.53
N VAL A 13 -5.21 -30.86 -6.64
CA VAL A 13 -5.31 -29.62 -7.39
C VAL A 13 -4.45 -28.61 -6.65
N ALA A 14 -3.19 -28.47 -7.08
CA ALA A 14 -2.32 -27.39 -6.65
C ALA A 14 -2.90 -26.08 -7.20
N LEU A 15 -3.78 -25.45 -6.43
CA LEU A 15 -4.16 -24.06 -6.64
C LEU A 15 -2.87 -23.24 -6.47
N LEU A 16 -2.24 -22.88 -7.59
CA LEU A 16 -1.20 -21.86 -7.61
C LEU A 16 -1.88 -20.54 -7.24
N VAL A 17 -1.92 -20.25 -5.94
CA VAL A 17 -2.17 -18.90 -5.45
C VAL A 17 -0.97 -18.08 -5.90
N ILE A 18 -1.13 -17.41 -7.05
CA ILE A 18 -0.21 -16.37 -7.48
C ILE A 18 -0.25 -15.36 -6.34
N GLY A 19 0.82 -15.29 -5.56
CA GLY A 19 0.92 -14.39 -4.43
C GLY A 19 0.65 -12.98 -4.93
N VAL A 20 -0.51 -12.43 -4.60
CA VAL A 20 -0.71 -10.99 -4.65
C VAL A 20 0.33 -10.46 -3.69
N SER A 21 1.43 -9.96 -4.23
CA SER A 21 2.40 -9.18 -3.48
C SER A 21 1.72 -7.84 -3.18
N ALA A 22 0.69 -7.85 -2.35
CA ALA A 22 0.56 -6.77 -1.40
C ALA A 22 1.93 -6.75 -0.74
N HIS A 23 2.71 -5.69 -0.94
CA HIS A 23 3.91 -5.46 -0.16
C HIS A 23 3.57 -5.88 1.26
N ALA A 24 4.13 -7.00 1.75
CA ALA A 24 3.51 -7.79 2.82
C ALA A 24 3.40 -7.04 4.17
N ASP A 25 3.91 -5.81 4.19
CA ASP A 25 4.04 -4.90 5.31
C ASP A 25 3.24 -3.58 5.11
N CYS A 26 2.60 -3.39 3.96
CA CYS A 26 1.87 -2.16 3.67
C CYS A 26 0.41 -2.21 4.15
N PRO A 27 -0.06 -1.21 4.91
CA PRO A 27 -1.47 -1.12 5.23
C PRO A 27 -2.29 -0.91 3.95
N GLY A 28 -3.50 -1.46 3.90
CA GLY A 28 -4.40 -1.28 2.76
C GLY A 28 -4.94 0.16 2.66
N TYR A 29 -5.14 0.81 3.80
CA TYR A 29 -5.60 2.18 3.92
C TYR A 29 -5.09 2.83 5.21
N VAL A 30 -5.18 4.15 5.30
CA VAL A 30 -4.97 4.92 6.54
C VAL A 30 -6.18 5.81 6.79
N GLU A 31 -6.50 6.06 8.06
CA GLU A 31 -7.61 6.93 8.44
C GLU A 31 -7.17 8.07 9.37
N THR A 32 -7.81 9.22 9.23
CA THR A 32 -7.77 10.28 10.25
C THR A 32 -8.77 9.99 11.36
N ASP A 33 -8.53 10.59 12.53
CA ASP A 33 -9.45 10.53 13.67
C ASP A 33 -10.81 11.20 13.35
N ALA A 34 -10.83 12.06 12.32
CA ALA A 34 -12.03 12.65 11.74
C ALA A 34 -12.78 11.71 10.77
N GLY A 35 -12.30 10.47 10.55
CA GLY A 35 -12.95 9.46 9.72
C GLY A 35 -12.68 9.59 8.21
N SER A 36 -11.67 10.34 7.79
CA SER A 36 -11.27 10.39 6.37
C SER A 36 -10.31 9.24 6.07
N ALA A 37 -10.58 8.47 5.02
CA ALA A 37 -9.78 7.32 4.63
C ALA A 37 -8.98 7.57 3.35
N PHE A 38 -7.75 7.07 3.30
CA PHE A 38 -6.90 7.08 2.12
C PHE A 38 -6.45 5.66 1.77
N ASN A 39 -6.73 5.23 0.54
CA ASN A 39 -6.43 3.87 0.08
C ASN A 39 -4.97 3.78 -0.39
N ILE A 40 -4.11 3.23 0.47
CA ILE A 40 -2.68 3.06 0.23
C ILE A 40 -2.45 2.03 -0.87
N ALA A 41 -3.17 0.91 -0.86
CA ALA A 41 -3.02 -0.15 -1.87
C ALA A 41 -3.32 0.37 -3.28
N ALA A 42 -4.34 1.23 -3.42
CA ALA A 42 -4.71 1.83 -4.70
C ALA A 42 -3.61 2.74 -5.24
N ILE A 43 -3.02 3.62 -4.41
CA ILE A 43 -1.96 4.51 -4.89
C ILE A 43 -0.65 3.76 -5.15
N ILE A 44 -0.34 2.70 -4.39
CA ILE A 44 0.81 1.83 -4.67
C ILE A 44 0.62 1.16 -6.02
N LYS A 45 -0.58 0.62 -6.29
CA LYS A 45 -0.92 0.02 -7.59
C LYS A 45 -0.78 1.02 -8.73
N ASP A 46 -1.32 2.23 -8.58
CA ASP A 46 -1.22 3.31 -9.59
C ASP A 46 0.22 3.80 -9.82
N SER A 47 1.07 3.70 -8.79
CA SER A 47 2.46 4.16 -8.85
C SER A 47 3.45 3.05 -9.18
N GLY A 48 3.00 1.80 -9.28
CA GLY A 48 3.82 0.62 -9.53
C GLY A 48 4.71 0.18 -8.36
N SER A 49 4.89 1.00 -7.32
CA SER A 49 5.70 0.68 -6.13
C SER A 49 5.35 1.59 -4.94
N PRO A 50 5.66 1.18 -3.70
CA PRO A 50 5.49 2.05 -2.52
C PRO A 50 6.37 3.28 -2.56
N GLN A 51 7.60 3.16 -3.06
CA GLN A 51 8.50 4.30 -3.23
C GLN A 51 7.93 5.29 -4.25
N GLY A 52 7.42 4.81 -5.39
CA GLY A 52 6.75 5.66 -6.37
C GLY A 52 5.51 6.36 -5.80
N ALA A 53 4.72 5.65 -4.98
CA ALA A 53 3.58 6.26 -4.29
C ALA A 53 4.04 7.31 -3.25
N LEU A 54 5.10 7.03 -2.49
CA LEU A 54 5.70 7.94 -1.53
C LEU A 54 6.14 9.25 -2.21
N ASP A 55 6.84 9.13 -3.34
CA ASP A 55 7.33 10.26 -4.11
C ASP A 55 6.17 11.08 -4.71
N LYS A 56 5.10 10.42 -5.20
CA LYS A 56 3.89 11.12 -5.66
C LYS A 56 3.22 11.91 -4.55
N VAL A 57 3.00 11.30 -3.37
CA VAL A 57 2.31 11.98 -2.25
C VAL A 57 3.16 13.12 -1.71
N ARG A 58 4.48 12.93 -1.55
CA ARG A 58 5.40 14.01 -1.16
C ARG A 58 5.41 15.15 -2.19
N GLY A 59 5.43 14.81 -3.47
CA GLY A 59 5.36 15.79 -4.55
C GLY A 59 4.07 16.62 -4.51
N ALA A 60 2.92 15.98 -4.23
CA ALA A 60 1.64 16.68 -4.08
C ALA A 60 1.66 17.66 -2.89
N VAL A 61 2.15 17.22 -1.72
CA VAL A 61 2.29 18.08 -0.52
C VAL A 61 3.25 19.24 -0.79
N SER A 62 4.39 18.97 -1.45
CA SER A 62 5.38 19.99 -1.80
C SER A 62 4.80 21.06 -2.72
N LYS A 63 4.01 20.66 -3.74
CA LYS A 63 3.31 21.61 -4.64
C LYS A 63 2.33 22.50 -3.88
N ILE A 64 1.56 21.94 -2.94
CA ILE A 64 0.64 22.71 -2.09
C ILE A 64 1.43 23.75 -1.29
N ASN A 65 2.51 23.35 -0.64
CA ASN A 65 3.33 24.25 0.17
C ASN A 65 3.99 25.34 -0.68
N ALA A 66 4.54 24.99 -1.85
CA ALA A 66 5.14 25.93 -2.79
C ALA A 66 4.12 26.94 -3.34
N GLY A 67 2.84 26.54 -3.44
CA GLY A 67 1.74 27.40 -3.85
C GLY A 67 1.21 28.35 -2.76
N GLY A 68 1.83 28.41 -1.58
CA GLY A 68 1.35 29.23 -0.45
C GLY A 68 0.55 28.45 0.60
N GLY A 69 0.62 27.11 0.56
CA GLY A 69 -0.03 26.22 1.53
C GLY A 69 -1.56 26.26 1.45
N CYS A 70 -2.23 25.85 2.52
CA CYS A 70 -3.69 25.84 2.54
C CYS A 70 -4.35 27.23 2.60
N ALA A 71 -3.56 28.31 2.75
CA ALA A 71 -4.08 29.68 2.83
C ALA A 71 -4.66 30.19 1.49
N ILE A 72 -4.20 29.64 0.36
CA ILE A 72 -4.69 30.02 -0.97
C ILE A 72 -5.99 29.32 -1.38
N PHE A 73 -6.43 28.31 -0.61
CA PHE A 73 -7.64 27.55 -0.92
C PHE A 73 -8.86 28.20 -0.26
N ALA A 74 -9.95 28.36 -1.01
CA ALA A 74 -11.22 28.89 -0.50
C ALA A 74 -11.74 28.10 0.71
N ASN A 75 -11.54 26.77 0.70
CA ASN A 75 -11.84 25.91 1.84
C ASN A 75 -10.54 25.44 2.52
N LYS A 76 -9.95 26.33 3.33
CA LYS A 76 -8.73 26.05 4.10
C LYS A 76 -8.86 24.78 4.93
N ARG A 77 -10.00 24.58 5.61
CA ARG A 77 -10.22 23.41 6.48
C ARG A 77 -10.12 22.10 5.70
N ALA A 78 -10.78 22.01 4.55
CA ALA A 78 -10.71 20.81 3.71
C ALA A 78 -9.27 20.53 3.20
N CYS A 79 -8.50 21.58 2.88
CA CYS A 79 -7.10 21.44 2.51
C CYS A 79 -6.26 20.88 3.68
N GLU A 80 -6.43 21.43 4.89
CA GLU A 80 -5.69 20.97 6.08
C GLU A 80 -6.03 19.52 6.44
N GLU A 81 -7.30 19.13 6.36
CA GLU A 81 -7.71 17.73 6.56
C GLU A 81 -7.06 16.80 5.52
N THR A 82 -7.04 17.21 4.25
CA THR A 82 -6.40 16.45 3.17
C THR A 82 -4.88 16.35 3.39
N LEU A 83 -4.22 17.41 3.83
CA LEU A 83 -2.80 17.39 4.17
C LEU A 83 -2.51 16.51 5.39
N SER A 84 -3.37 16.52 6.41
CA SER A 84 -3.25 15.65 7.57
C SER A 84 -3.30 14.17 7.14
N LEU A 85 -4.28 13.82 6.31
CA LEU A 85 -4.40 12.47 5.75
C LEU A 85 -3.20 12.10 4.86
N ALA A 86 -2.73 13.01 4.01
CA ALA A 86 -1.54 12.81 3.18
C ALA A 86 -0.27 12.57 4.02
N ARG A 87 -0.12 13.26 5.16
CA ARG A 87 1.01 13.03 6.08
C ARG A 87 0.94 11.65 6.73
N LYS A 88 -0.24 11.19 7.15
CA LYS A 88 -0.42 9.80 7.63
C LYS A 88 -0.05 8.80 6.52
N ALA A 89 -0.46 9.05 5.28
CA ALA A 89 -0.12 8.20 4.14
C ALA A 89 1.40 8.18 3.86
N ILE A 90 2.10 9.31 3.97
CA ILE A 90 3.56 9.38 3.82
C ILE A 90 4.25 8.47 4.84
N VAL A 91 3.84 8.51 6.11
CA VAL A 91 4.42 7.66 7.16
C VAL A 91 4.22 6.18 6.83
N ALA A 92 3.02 5.79 6.43
CA ALA A 92 2.73 4.41 6.02
C ALA A 92 3.58 3.97 4.82
N LEU A 93 3.68 4.83 3.79
CA LEU A 93 4.47 4.55 2.58
C LEU A 93 5.98 4.53 2.85
N GLN A 94 6.47 5.30 3.83
CA GLN A 94 7.87 5.23 4.28
C GLN A 94 8.18 3.88 4.93
N ALA A 95 7.31 3.40 5.82
CA ALA A 95 7.47 2.09 6.45
C ALA A 95 7.49 0.96 5.40
N CYS A 96 6.52 0.99 4.48
CA CYS A 96 6.47 0.12 3.30
C CYS A 96 7.76 0.07 2.48
N SER A 97 8.33 1.24 2.20
CA SER A 97 9.48 1.37 1.29
C SER A 97 10.78 0.97 1.97
N ALA A 98 10.88 1.12 3.30
CA ALA A 98 12.02 0.65 4.08
C ALA A 98 12.09 -0.88 4.13
N THR A 99 10.93 -1.56 4.25
CA THR A 99 10.85 -3.04 4.27
C THR A 99 11.08 -3.68 2.90
N ALA A 100 10.77 -2.97 1.81
CA ALA A 100 10.96 -3.43 0.43
C ALA A 100 12.44 -3.53 -0.02
N SER A 101 13.39 -3.18 0.85
CA SER A 101 14.83 -3.30 0.58
C SER A 101 15.43 -4.51 1.30
N PRO A 102 15.29 -5.75 0.78
CA PRO A 102 16.19 -6.82 1.15
C PRO A 102 17.53 -6.55 0.45
N LYS A 103 18.40 -5.81 1.13
CA LYS A 103 19.83 -5.82 0.82
C LYS A 103 20.30 -7.28 0.94
N GLY A 104 20.79 -7.83 -0.18
CA GLY A 104 20.95 -9.26 -0.41
C GLY A 104 21.56 -10.07 0.75
N ALA A 105 20.87 -11.14 1.13
CA ALA A 105 21.51 -12.35 1.61
C ALA A 105 21.51 -13.34 0.44
N ALA A 106 22.57 -13.24 -0.37
CA ALA A 106 22.88 -14.22 -1.39
C ALA A 106 22.99 -15.61 -0.75
N ARG A 107 22.28 -16.58 -1.32
CA ARG A 107 22.64 -18.00 -1.23
C ARG A 107 23.75 -18.24 -2.25
N GLY A 108 24.87 -18.78 -1.80
CA GLY A 108 25.99 -19.25 -2.58
C GLY A 108 27.01 -19.86 -1.65
#